data_AF-A0A9D4X8C8-F1
#
_entry.id   AF-A0A9D4X8C8-F1
#
_cell.length_a   1.000
_cell.length_b   1.000
_cell.length_c   1.000
_cell.angle_alpha   90.00
_cell.angle_beta   90.00
_cell.angle_gamma   90.00
#
_symmetry.space_group_name_H-M   'P 1'
#
loop_
_entity.id
_entity.type
_entity.pdbx_description
1 polymer ?
#
loop_
_entity_poly.entity_id
_entity_poly.type
_entity_poly.pdbx_seq_one_letter_code
_entity_poly.pdbx_strand_id
1 'polypeptide(L)'
;MDPFQRHFAYHNMYKLNIAAMRDAAKYFIGKQNFSAFENASHNDRVTDPVKHIFRFDVKEMGALLQLEVEGSGFLYRQVRNMVALLLQVGKEAIPPDIVPHILASRDRRELAKYSFYLPPHGLCLVSIDYNESHLLPPPDCPAKSFGMHYTIRKCKVVFY
;
A
#
# COMPACT_ATOMS: atom_id res chain seq x y z
N MET A 1 -22.35 -10.22 3.04
CA MET A 1 -20.92 -10.61 3.03
C MET A 1 -20.80 -12.11 3.20
N ASP A 2 -19.96 -12.77 2.40
CA ASP A 2 -19.59 -14.17 2.60
C ASP A 2 -18.89 -14.35 3.96
N PRO A 3 -19.39 -15.24 4.87
CA PRO A 3 -18.76 -15.51 6.16
C PRO A 3 -17.29 -15.89 6.08
N PHE A 4 -16.85 -16.58 5.01
CA PHE A 4 -15.46 -17.00 4.84
C PHE A 4 -14.51 -15.84 4.50
N GLN A 5 -15.05 -14.73 3.97
CA GLN A 5 -14.28 -13.54 3.59
C GLN A 5 -14.22 -12.46 4.68
N ARG A 6 -14.97 -12.62 5.78
CA ARG A 6 -15.12 -11.60 6.84
C ARG A 6 -13.80 -11.09 7.42
N HIS A 7 -12.78 -11.95 7.47
CA HIS A 7 -11.46 -11.63 8.02
C HIS A 7 -10.42 -11.26 6.97
N PHE A 8 -10.78 -11.25 5.68
CA PHE A 8 -9.84 -11.10 4.56
C PHE A 8 -10.27 -10.05 3.53
N ALA A 9 -11.51 -9.59 3.59
CA ALA A 9 -12.06 -8.58 2.70
C ALA A 9 -12.79 -7.50 3.49
N TYR A 10 -12.77 -6.27 2.98
CA TYR A 10 -13.62 -5.19 3.49
C TYR A 10 -15.00 -5.26 2.85
N HIS A 11 -16.05 -5.24 3.68
CA HIS A 11 -17.43 -5.19 3.18
C HIS A 11 -17.83 -3.77 2.82
N ASN A 12 -18.09 -3.51 1.54
CA ASN A 12 -18.73 -2.29 1.08
C ASN A 12 -20.15 -2.60 0.59
N MET A 13 -21.15 -1.90 1.13
CA MET A 13 -22.56 -2.11 0.77
C MET A 13 -22.98 -1.37 -0.51
N TYR A 14 -22.18 -0.40 -0.96
CA TYR A 14 -22.49 0.43 -2.10
C TYR A 14 -21.92 -0.17 -3.38
N LYS A 15 -22.62 0.02 -4.50
CA LYS A 15 -22.04 -0.22 -5.82
C LYS A 15 -20.91 0.77 -6.06
N LEU A 16 -19.81 0.31 -6.65
CA LEU A 16 -18.64 1.13 -6.93
C LEU A 16 -18.50 1.34 -8.45
N ASN A 17 -18.21 2.58 -8.86
CA ASN A 17 -17.75 2.91 -10.20
C ASN A 17 -16.27 2.55 -10.32
N ILE A 18 -16.01 1.40 -10.93
CA ILE A 18 -14.68 0.82 -11.05
C ILE A 18 -13.83 1.59 -12.06
N ALA A 19 -14.44 2.17 -13.09
CA ALA A 19 -13.72 3.02 -14.05
C ALA A 19 -13.18 4.28 -13.35
N ALA A 20 -14.01 4.96 -12.55
CA ALA A 20 -13.58 6.12 -11.77
C ALA A 20 -12.48 5.77 -10.76
N MET A 21 -12.56 4.60 -10.12
CA MET A 21 -11.49 4.11 -9.23
C MET A 21 -10.19 3.83 -9.98
N ARG A 22 -10.25 3.23 -11.17
CA ARG A 22 -9.07 3.00 -12.02
C ARG A 22 -8.44 4.32 -12.46
N ASP A 23 -9.25 5.32 -12.82
CA ASP A 23 -8.74 6.63 -13.21
C ASP A 23 -8.08 7.36 -12.04
N ALA A 24 -8.70 7.33 -10.85
CA ALA A 24 -8.10 7.87 -9.64
C ALA A 24 -6.80 7.14 -9.24
N ALA A 25 -6.75 5.81 -9.41
CA ALA A 25 -5.58 5.00 -9.06
C ALA A 25 -4.33 5.40 -9.86
N LYS A 26 -4.50 5.80 -11.13
CA LYS A 26 -3.39 6.24 -12.00
C LYS A 26 -2.63 7.44 -11.43
N TYR A 27 -3.32 8.36 -10.74
CA TYR A 27 -2.67 9.54 -10.15
C TYR A 27 -1.70 9.20 -9.02
N PHE A 28 -1.74 7.98 -8.47
CA PHE A 28 -0.78 7.55 -7.46
C PHE A 28 0.52 7.01 -8.04
N ILE A 29 0.52 6.57 -9.30
CA ILE A 29 1.67 5.93 -9.94
C ILE A 29 2.79 6.96 -10.15
N GLY A 30 4.04 6.55 -9.93
CA GLY A 30 5.23 7.39 -10.02
C GLY A 30 5.81 7.78 -8.65
N LYS A 31 6.84 8.63 -8.69
CA LYS A 31 7.57 9.09 -7.50
C LYS A 31 6.94 10.36 -6.96
N GLN A 32 6.33 10.27 -5.78
CA GLN A 32 5.55 11.37 -5.18
C GLN A 32 5.73 11.45 -3.68
N ASN A 33 5.39 12.59 -3.09
CA ASN A 33 5.35 12.77 -1.64
C ASN A 33 3.97 12.31 -1.12
N PHE A 34 3.97 11.36 -0.19
CA PHE A 34 2.76 10.74 0.36
C PHE A 34 2.44 11.18 1.81
N SER A 35 2.97 12.32 2.27
CA SER A 35 2.71 12.83 3.64
C SER A 35 1.22 12.96 3.96
N ALA A 36 0.38 13.34 2.98
CA ALA A 36 -1.06 13.41 3.18
C ALA A 36 -1.73 12.04 3.44
N PHE A 37 -1.08 10.95 3.01
CA PHE A 37 -1.56 9.57 3.17
C PHE A 37 -0.88 8.86 4.35
N GLU A 38 0.01 9.50 5.09
CA GLU A 38 0.66 8.93 6.25
C GLU A 38 -0.15 9.18 7.52
N ASN A 39 -0.24 8.18 8.39
CA ASN A 39 -0.62 8.40 9.78
C ASN A 39 0.64 8.72 10.59
N ALA A 40 0.98 10.00 10.75
CA ALA A 40 2.11 10.40 11.58
C ALA A 40 1.99 9.77 12.98
N SER A 41 2.97 8.95 13.34
CA SER A 41 3.14 8.38 14.68
C SER A 41 4.20 9.21 15.39
N HIS A 42 3.96 9.58 16.65
CA HIS A 42 4.85 10.42 17.46
C HIS A 42 6.25 9.83 17.67
N ASN A 43 6.47 8.55 17.33
CA ASN A 43 7.69 7.80 17.64
C ASN A 43 8.44 7.25 16.41
N ASP A 44 7.94 7.48 15.19
CA ASP A 44 8.63 6.96 14.01
C ASP A 44 9.72 7.93 13.55
N ARG A 45 10.93 7.37 13.39
CA ARG A 45 12.09 8.01 12.78
C ARG A 45 11.68 8.77 11.53
N VAL A 46 12.36 9.88 11.23
CA VAL A 46 12.19 10.65 9.98
C VAL A 46 12.21 9.68 8.81
N THR A 47 11.03 9.32 8.33
CA THR A 47 10.83 8.37 7.24
C THR A 47 10.68 9.21 5.99
N ASP A 48 11.43 8.92 4.94
CA ASP A 48 11.32 9.65 3.67
C ASP A 48 9.85 9.63 3.20
N PRO A 49 9.14 10.77 3.14
CA PRO A 49 7.74 10.79 2.72
C PRO A 49 7.59 10.52 1.22
N VAL A 50 8.69 10.55 0.46
CA VAL A 50 8.69 10.23 -0.96
C VAL A 50 8.71 8.72 -1.14
N LYS A 51 7.76 8.22 -1.93
CA LYS A 51 7.67 6.81 -2.33
C LYS A 51 7.44 6.71 -3.82
N HIS A 52 7.83 5.58 -4.40
CA HIS A 52 7.59 5.28 -5.80
C HIS A 52 6.58 4.16 -5.87
N ILE A 53 5.39 4.43 -6.42
CA ILE A 53 4.41 3.42 -6.74
C ILE A 53 4.61 3.03 -8.21
N PHE A 54 4.92 1.77 -8.46
CA PHE A 54 5.14 1.23 -9.79
C PHE A 54 3.82 0.89 -10.47
N ARG A 55 2.85 0.38 -9.70
CA ARG A 55 1.57 -0.12 -10.20
C ARG A 55 0.48 0.04 -9.17
N PHE A 56 -0.72 0.39 -9.64
CA PHE A 56 -1.93 0.36 -8.83
C PHE A 56 -3.13 -0.11 -9.66
N ASP A 57 -3.46 -1.39 -9.55
CA ASP A 57 -4.52 -2.05 -10.31
C ASP A 57 -5.81 -2.17 -9.49
N VAL A 58 -6.94 -2.02 -10.17
CA VAL A 58 -8.28 -2.27 -9.62
C VAL A 58 -8.96 -3.32 -10.50
N LYS A 59 -9.06 -4.55 -9.99
CA LYS A 59 -9.48 -5.75 -10.73
C LYS A 59 -10.79 -6.32 -10.20
N GLU A 60 -11.69 -6.65 -11.12
CA GLU A 60 -12.94 -7.32 -10.80
C GLU A 60 -12.73 -8.83 -10.73
N MET A 61 -13.08 -9.43 -9.60
CA MET A 61 -12.95 -10.87 -9.34
C MET A 61 -14.30 -11.43 -8.88
N GLY A 62 -15.31 -11.35 -9.77
CA GLY A 62 -16.66 -11.76 -9.46
C GLY A 62 -17.28 -10.89 -8.35
N ALA A 63 -17.51 -11.49 -7.18
CA ALA A 63 -18.06 -10.78 -6.03
C ALA A 63 -17.03 -9.92 -5.26
N LEU A 64 -15.74 -10.03 -5.59
CA LEU A 64 -14.66 -9.28 -4.97
C LEU A 64 -14.11 -8.22 -5.91
N LEU A 65 -13.74 -7.07 -5.33
CA LEU A 65 -12.95 -6.05 -5.99
C LEU A 65 -11.55 -6.09 -5.38
N GLN A 66 -10.56 -6.49 -6.17
CA GLN A 66 -9.17 -6.59 -5.74
C GLN A 66 -8.43 -5.31 -6.11
N LEU A 67 -7.73 -4.73 -5.12
CA LEU A 67 -6.88 -3.57 -5.31
C LEU A 67 -5.43 -4.01 -5.03
N GLU A 68 -4.59 -3.99 -6.06
CA GLU A 68 -3.18 -4.36 -5.95
C GLU A 68 -2.31 -3.12 -6.12
N VAL A 69 -1.43 -2.87 -5.16
CA VAL A 69 -0.47 -1.77 -5.22
C VAL A 69 0.94 -2.32 -5.06
N GLU A 70 1.83 -1.86 -5.93
CA GLU A 70 3.23 -2.25 -5.98
C GLU A 70 4.09 -0.99 -5.92
N GLY A 71 5.15 -1.00 -5.12
CA GLY A 71 5.99 0.17 -4.94
C GLY A 71 7.26 -0.12 -4.16
N SER A 72 8.17 0.85 -4.13
CA SER A 72 9.45 0.75 -3.43
C SER A 72 9.33 0.64 -1.90
N GLY A 73 8.15 0.93 -1.37
CA GLY A 73 7.82 0.87 0.05
C GLY A 73 6.59 1.72 0.34
N PHE A 74 6.07 1.63 1.56
CA PHE A 74 4.87 2.36 1.97
C PHE A 74 5.06 2.98 3.36
N LEU A 75 4.54 4.19 3.56
CA LEU A 75 4.45 4.85 4.86
C LEU A 75 3.41 4.17 5.74
N TYR A 76 3.45 4.44 7.04
CA TYR A 76 2.52 3.84 7.98
C TYR A 76 1.07 4.15 7.59
N ARG A 77 0.30 3.08 7.32
CA ARG A 77 -1.10 3.09 6.86
C ARG A 77 -1.36 3.72 5.48
N GLN A 78 -0.32 4.05 4.70
CA GLN A 78 -0.44 4.67 3.38
C GLN A 78 -1.43 3.95 2.47
N VAL A 79 -1.23 2.64 2.23
CA VAL A 79 -2.08 1.85 1.33
C VAL A 79 -3.56 1.90 1.73
N ARG A 80 -3.85 1.77 3.03
CA ARG A 80 -5.23 1.81 3.54
C ARG A 80 -5.87 3.18 3.35
N ASN A 81 -5.10 4.25 3.51
CA ASN A 81 -5.57 5.61 3.29
C ASN A 81 -5.83 5.89 1.79
N MET A 82 -4.98 5.37 0.89
CA MET A 82 -5.19 5.45 -0.55
C MET A 82 -6.48 4.72 -0.96
N VAL A 83 -6.67 3.48 -0.48
CA VAL A 83 -7.89 2.70 -0.75
C VAL A 83 -9.12 3.38 -0.16
N ALA A 84 -9.01 4.00 1.02
CA ALA A 84 -10.13 4.74 1.63
C ALA A 84 -10.62 5.89 0.76
N LEU A 85 -9.69 6.62 0.13
CA LEU A 85 -10.04 7.68 -0.83
C LEU A 85 -10.65 7.11 -2.11
N LEU A 86 -10.06 6.05 -2.67
CA LEU A 86 -10.59 5.39 -3.86
C LEU A 86 -12.01 4.87 -3.67
N LEU A 87 -12.37 4.39 -2.47
CA LEU A 87 -13.74 4.00 -2.17
C LEU A 87 -14.73 5.17 -2.23
N GLN A 88 -14.31 6.39 -1.89
CA GLN A 88 -15.16 7.58 -2.00
C GLN A 88 -15.33 8.00 -3.45
N VAL A 89 -14.25 7.93 -4.24
CA VAL A 89 -14.31 8.12 -5.70
C VAL A 89 -15.22 7.07 -6.34
N GLY A 90 -15.07 5.80 -5.96
CA GLY A 90 -15.90 4.71 -6.47
C GLY A 90 -17.36 4.84 -6.07
N LYS A 91 -17.67 5.45 -4.92
CA LYS A 91 -19.05 5.81 -4.55
C LYS A 91 -19.57 7.05 -5.30
N GLU A 92 -18.74 7.65 -6.16
CA GLU A 92 -19.01 8.89 -6.88
C GLU A 92 -19.33 10.08 -5.93
N ALA A 93 -18.88 9.99 -4.67
CA ALA A 93 -19.06 11.04 -3.67
C ALA A 93 -18.10 12.21 -3.88
N ILE A 94 -16.95 11.93 -4.51
CA ILE A 94 -15.91 12.88 -4.88
C ILE A 94 -15.35 12.51 -6.25
N PRO A 95 -14.87 13.49 -7.03
CA PRO A 95 -14.33 13.21 -8.36
C PRO A 95 -12.90 12.62 -8.29
N PRO A 96 -12.45 11.86 -9.32
CA PRO A 96 -11.12 11.22 -9.35
C PRO A 96 -9.92 12.19 -9.26
N ASP A 97 -10.08 13.41 -9.77
CA ASP A 97 -9.06 14.47 -9.78
C ASP A 97 -8.76 15.02 -8.38
N ILE A 98 -9.50 14.61 -7.35
CA ILE A 98 -9.15 14.92 -5.96
C ILE A 98 -7.79 14.36 -5.55
N VAL A 99 -7.35 13.23 -6.12
CA VAL A 99 -6.10 12.56 -5.75
C VAL A 99 -4.87 13.48 -5.87
N PRO A 100 -4.59 14.11 -7.03
CA PRO A 100 -3.47 15.04 -7.15
C PRO A 100 -3.58 16.24 -6.21
N HIS A 101 -4.79 16.73 -5.90
CA HIS A 101 -4.97 17.81 -4.93
C HIS A 101 -4.54 17.40 -3.51
N ILE A 102 -4.90 16.19 -3.07
CA ILE A 102 -4.47 15.66 -1.77
C ILE A 102 -2.97 15.39 -1.73
N LEU A 103 -2.39 14.85 -2.81
CA LEU A 103 -0.94 14.64 -2.90
C LEU A 103 -0.18 15.97 -2.85
N ALA A 104 -0.68 16.99 -3.55
CA ALA A 104 -0.07 18.32 -3.59
C ALA A 104 -0.15 19.04 -2.23
N SER A 105 -1.20 18.83 -1.44
CA SER A 105 -1.35 19.49 -0.13
C SER A 105 -0.30 19.03 0.87
N ARG A 106 0.15 17.77 0.77
CA ARG A 106 1.05 17.10 1.74
C ARG A 106 0.51 17.13 3.18
N ASP A 107 -0.75 17.50 3.37
CA ASP A 107 -1.41 17.62 4.66
C ASP A 107 -2.48 16.54 4.79
N ARG A 108 -2.29 15.68 5.78
CA ARG A 108 -3.23 14.61 6.13
C ARG A 108 -4.64 15.15 6.42
N ARG A 109 -4.75 16.37 6.94
CA ARG A 109 -6.04 16.99 7.25
C ARG A 109 -6.91 17.14 6.01
N GLU A 110 -6.31 17.33 4.84
CA GLU A 110 -7.04 17.38 3.56
C GLU A 110 -7.66 16.02 3.21
N LEU A 111 -6.89 14.93 3.37
CA LEU A 111 -7.42 13.57 3.16
C LEU A 111 -8.57 13.24 4.14
N ALA A 112 -8.44 13.70 5.39
CA ALA A 112 -9.39 13.44 6.46
C ALA A 112 -10.77 14.09 6.23
N LYS A 113 -10.88 15.08 5.34
CA LYS A 113 -12.17 15.68 4.94
C LYS A 113 -13.04 14.72 4.14
N TYR A 114 -12.42 13.77 3.44
CA TYR A 114 -13.10 12.92 2.47
C TYR A 114 -13.17 11.45 2.88
N SER A 115 -12.13 10.96 3.55
CA SER A 115 -11.99 9.52 3.81
C SER A 115 -11.97 9.19 5.31
N PHE A 116 -12.56 8.04 5.62
CA PHE A 116 -12.55 7.45 6.97
C PHE A 116 -11.58 6.27 7.03
N TYR A 117 -11.17 5.93 8.25
CA TYR A 117 -10.24 4.83 8.47
C TYR A 117 -10.82 3.48 8.02
N LEU A 118 -10.11 2.79 7.13
CA LEU A 118 -10.44 1.41 6.76
C LEU A 118 -9.83 0.42 7.76
N PRO A 119 -10.51 -0.69 8.09
CA PRO A 119 -9.95 -1.74 8.94
C PRO A 119 -8.78 -2.47 8.26
N PRO A 120 -7.88 -3.14 9.03
CA PRO A 120 -6.66 -3.73 8.47
C PRO A 120 -6.88 -5.08 7.79
N HIS A 121 -7.96 -5.80 8.14
CA HIS A 121 -8.15 -7.21 7.76
C HIS A 121 -8.33 -7.44 6.26
N GLY A 122 -8.65 -6.39 5.48
CA GLY A 122 -8.74 -6.48 4.01
C GLY A 122 -7.41 -6.28 3.29
N LEU A 123 -6.32 -6.01 4.00
CA LEU A 123 -4.99 -5.80 3.44
C LEU A 123 -4.09 -7.00 3.72
N CYS A 124 -3.48 -7.56 2.68
CA CYS A 124 -2.45 -8.58 2.78
C CYS A 124 -1.21 -8.18 1.97
N LEU A 125 -0.04 -8.65 2.42
CA LEU A 125 1.20 -8.58 1.65
C LEU A 125 1.24 -9.80 0.72
N VAL A 126 1.41 -9.57 -0.58
CA VAL A 126 1.39 -10.64 -1.60
C VAL A 126 2.81 -11.15 -1.89
N SER A 127 3.74 -10.25 -2.19
CA SER A 127 5.12 -10.59 -2.53
C SER A 127 6.09 -9.49 -2.07
N ILE A 128 7.37 -9.86 -2.00
CA ILE A 128 8.49 -8.94 -1.84
C ILE A 128 9.54 -9.35 -2.88
N ASP A 129 9.92 -8.42 -3.74
CA ASP A 129 10.90 -8.68 -4.79
C ASP A 129 12.30 -8.29 -4.31
N TYR A 130 13.24 -9.21 -4.49
CA TYR A 130 14.66 -9.02 -4.18
C TYR A 130 15.48 -9.21 -5.45
N ASN A 131 16.55 -8.43 -5.60
CA ASN A 131 17.55 -8.71 -6.62
C ASN A 131 18.19 -10.08 -6.34
N GLU A 132 18.43 -10.87 -7.39
CA GLU A 132 19.03 -12.21 -7.27
C GLU A 132 20.38 -12.17 -6.53
N SER A 133 21.16 -11.09 -6.72
CA SER A 133 22.43 -10.88 -6.01
C SER A 133 22.27 -10.83 -4.49
N HIS A 134 21.13 -10.41 -3.96
CA HIS A 134 20.85 -10.39 -2.52
C HIS A 134 20.46 -11.77 -1.97
N LEU A 135 20.12 -12.72 -2.86
CA LEU A 135 19.76 -14.09 -2.51
C LEU A 135 20.97 -15.03 -2.49
N LEU A 136 22.11 -14.57 -3.02
CA LEU A 136 23.35 -15.33 -3.00
C LEU A 136 23.92 -15.39 -1.57
N PRO A 137 24.36 -16.58 -1.11
CA PRO A 137 25.06 -16.68 0.15
C PRO A 137 26.40 -15.92 0.09
N PRO A 138 26.96 -15.50 1.23
CA PRO A 138 28.31 -14.93 1.27
C PRO A 138 29.35 -15.86 0.62
N PRO A 139 30.44 -15.32 0.04
CA PRO A 139 31.43 -16.10 -0.72
C PRO A 139 32.01 -17.30 0.05
N ASP A 140 32.16 -17.17 1.36
CA ASP A 140 32.76 -18.20 2.24
C ASP A 140 31.71 -19.14 2.87
N CYS A 141 30.45 -19.09 2.40
CA CYS A 141 29.39 -19.93 2.94
C CYS A 141 29.55 -21.40 2.49
N PRO A 142 29.54 -22.37 3.42
CA PRO A 142 29.64 -23.78 3.05
C PRO A 142 28.43 -24.24 2.22
N ALA A 143 28.67 -25.06 1.19
CA ALA A 143 27.65 -25.57 0.27
C ALA A 143 26.55 -26.42 0.93
N LYS A 144 26.77 -26.89 2.16
CA LYS A 144 25.77 -27.57 2.99
C LYS A 144 25.56 -26.76 4.27
N SER A 145 24.39 -26.14 4.39
CA SER A 145 23.91 -25.63 5.67
C SER A 145 23.61 -26.81 6.59
N PHE A 146 24.49 -27.09 7.55
CA PHE A 146 24.27 -28.09 8.59
C PHE A 146 23.28 -27.57 9.65
N GLY A 147 22.08 -27.11 9.27
CA GLY A 147 21.00 -26.78 10.23
C GLY A 147 21.37 -25.81 11.36
N MET A 148 22.49 -25.10 11.27
CA MET A 148 22.96 -24.17 12.28
C MET A 148 22.13 -22.91 12.15
N HIS A 149 21.23 -22.70 13.10
CA HIS A 149 20.42 -21.50 13.18
C HIS A 149 21.31 -20.32 13.58
N TYR A 150 21.68 -19.49 12.63
CA TYR A 150 22.27 -18.19 12.92
C TYR A 150 21.14 -17.17 13.15
N THR A 151 20.89 -16.81 14.40
CA THR A 151 20.00 -15.69 14.71
C THR A 151 20.69 -14.38 14.35
N ILE A 152 20.42 -13.86 13.15
CA ILE A 152 20.87 -12.52 12.76
C ILE A 152 20.02 -11.50 13.54
N ARG A 153 20.54 -11.02 14.68
CA ARG A 153 19.82 -10.05 15.54
C ARG A 153 19.66 -8.67 14.89
N LYS A 154 20.51 -8.33 13.91
CA LYS A 154 20.44 -7.11 13.10
C LYS A 154 20.99 -7.38 11.71
N CYS A 155 20.10 -7.49 10.72
CA CYS A 155 20.49 -7.41 9.32
C CYS A 155 20.32 -5.94 8.90
N LYS A 156 21.43 -5.20 8.75
CA LYS A 156 21.39 -3.89 8.10
C LYS A 156 21.40 -4.13 6.60
N VAL A 157 20.22 -4.28 6.01
CA VAL A 157 20.09 -4.22 4.56
C VAL A 157 20.41 -2.77 4.18
N VAL A 158 21.42 -2.59 3.33
CA VAL A 158 21.73 -1.27 2.75
C VAL A 158 20.60 -1.00 1.76
N PHE A 159 19.66 -0.13 2.14
CA PHE A 159 18.65 0.36 1.21
C PHE A 159 19.35 1.29 0.23
N TYR A 160 19.35 0.92 -1.06
CA TYR A 160 19.79 1.76 -2.18
C TYR A 160 18.60 2.58 -2.71
#